data_AF-A0A2A2H0U1-F1
#
_entry.id   AF-A0A2A2H0U1-F1
#
_cell.length_a   1.000
_cell.length_b   1.000
_cell.length_c   1.000
_cell.angle_alpha   90.00
_cell.angle_beta   90.00
_cell.angle_gamma   90.00
#
_symmetry.space_group_name_H-M   'P 1'
#
loop_
_entity.id
_entity.type
_entity.pdbx_description
1 polymer ?
#
loop_
_entity_poly.entity_id
_entity_poly.type
_entity_poly.pdbx_seq_one_letter_code
_entity_poly.pdbx_strand_id
1 'polypeptide(L)' 'MGAITVCIPDELEIAFRRITRIKYGDKQGRLSRGATEALYEWCRKEGFEYIESEDKACE' A
#
# COMPACT_ATOMS: atom_id res chain seq x y z
N MET A 1 -10.84 4.36 -6.66
CA MET A 1 -10.03 3.91 -5.51
C MET A 1 -10.55 4.58 -4.25
N GLY A 2 -10.71 3.83 -3.16
CA GLY A 2 -10.96 4.42 -1.84
C GLY A 2 -9.73 5.12 -1.29
N ALA A 3 -9.90 6.13 -0.44
CA ALA A 3 -8.82 6.83 0.24
C ALA A 3 -9.01 6.71 1.76
N ILE A 4 -7.92 6.40 2.47
CA ILE A 4 -7.88 6.42 3.93
C ILE A 4 -6.80 7.41 4.37
N THR A 5 -7.06 8.11 5.47
CA THR A 5 -6.07 9.00 6.12
C THR A 5 -5.71 8.39 7.46
N VAL A 6 -4.41 8.18 7.68
CA VAL A 6 -3.88 7.57 8.90
C VAL A 6 -2.82 8.48 9.50
N CYS A 7 -2.83 8.62 10.82
CA CYS A 7 -1.76 9.27 11.57
C CYS A 7 -0.89 8.18 12.19
N ILE A 8 0.42 8.24 11.94
CA ILE A 8 1.41 7.30 12.46
C ILE A 8 2.54 8.07 13.15
N PRO A 9 3.31 7.45 14.05
CA PRO A 9 4.47 8.10 14.66
C PRO A 9 5.48 8.60 13.61
N ASP A 10 6.07 9.76 13.86
CA ASP A 10 7.02 10.41 12.93
C ASP A 10 8.21 9.50 12.57
N GLU A 11 8.74 8.77 13.55
CA GLU A 11 9.87 7.86 13.33
C GLU A 11 9.53 6.76 12.31
N LEU A 12 8.30 6.24 12.38
CA LEU A 12 7.80 5.23 11.45
C LEU A 12 7.55 5.83 10.07
N GLU A 13 7.03 7.05 10.01
CA GLU A 13 6.81 7.81 8.77
C GLU A 13 8.13 8.01 8.01
N ILE A 14 9.16 8.46 8.72
CA ILE A 14 10.51 8.67 8.18
C ILE A 14 11.09 7.35 7.66
N ALA A 15 10.99 6.27 8.45
CA ALA A 15 11.46 4.95 8.03
C ALA A 15 10.72 4.46 6.78
N PHE A 16 9.40 4.65 6.73
CA PHE A 16 8.56 4.26 5.60
C PHE A 16 8.91 5.05 4.32
N ARG A 17 9.15 6.36 4.42
CA ARG A 17 9.64 7.17 3.28
C ARG A 17 10.98 6.68 2.76
N ARG A 18 11.91 6.30 3.65
CA ARG A 18 13.24 5.80 3.27
C ARG A 18 13.13 4.48 2.52
N ILE A 19 12.40 3.51 3.05
CA ILE A 19 12.30 2.19 2.40
C ILE A 19 11.56 2.24 1.08
N THR A 20 10.48 3.05 0.98
CA THR A 20 9.75 3.21 -0.28
C THR A 20 10.60 3.90 -1.35
N ARG A 21 11.46 4.85 -0.96
CA ARG A 21 12.46 5.44 -1.86
C ARG A 21 13.49 4.43 -2.33
N ILE A 22 13.99 3.56 -1.46
CA ILE A 22 14.95 2.51 -1.82
C ILE A 22 14.31 1.49 -2.78
N LYS A 23 13.07 1.05 -2.51
CA LYS A 23 12.37 0.05 -3.34
C LYS A 23 11.91 0.57 -4.70
N TYR A 24 11.32 1.77 -4.75
CA TYR A 24 10.62 2.26 -5.95
C TYR A 24 11.28 3.50 -6.59
N GLY A 25 12.38 3.99 -6.01
CA GLY A 25 13.07 5.20 -6.44
C GLY A 25 12.31 6.48 -6.10
N ASP A 26 12.49 7.50 -6.94
CA ASP A 26 11.88 8.82 -6.81
C ASP A 26 10.63 9.01 -7.69
N LYS A 27 9.94 7.90 -8.04
CA LYS A 27 8.70 7.94 -8.83
C LYS A 27 7.50 8.46 -8.02
N GLN A 28 6.62 9.21 -8.70
CA GLN A 28 5.33 9.61 -8.14
C GLN A 28 4.51 8.38 -7.74
N GLY A 29 3.85 8.44 -6.58
CA GLY A 29 3.00 7.34 -6.08
C GLY A 29 3.73 6.24 -5.29
N ARG A 30 5.04 6.35 -5.05
CA ARG A 30 5.81 5.35 -4.26
C ARG A 30 5.27 5.09 -2.86
N LEU A 31 4.75 6.13 -2.19
CA LEU A 31 4.21 6.02 -0.83
C LEU A 31 2.90 5.25 -0.84
N SER A 32 1.99 5.62 -1.75
CA SER A 32 0.72 4.92 -1.95
C SER A 32 0.97 3.46 -2.29
N ARG A 33 1.91 3.17 -3.21
CA ARG A 33 2.26 1.79 -3.57
C ARG A 33 2.80 0.99 -2.38
N GLY A 34 3.75 1.57 -1.62
CA GLY A 34 4.29 0.93 -0.42
C GLY A 34 3.21 0.67 0.63
N ALA A 35 2.25 1.58 0.76
CA ALA A 35 1.15 1.46 1.72
C ALA A 35 0.17 0.38 1.27
N THR A 36 -0.16 0.32 -0.02
CA THR A 36 -0.98 -0.74 -0.61
C THR A 36 -0.35 -2.11 -0.39
N GLU A 37 0.95 -2.28 -0.66
CA GLU A 37 1.64 -3.56 -0.42
C GLU A 37 1.65 -3.94 1.07
N ALA A 38 1.91 -2.99 1.96
CA ALA A 38 1.90 -3.24 3.40
C ALA A 38 0.51 -3.64 3.93
N LEU A 39 -0.54 -2.94 3.46
CA LEU A 39 -1.93 -3.24 3.82
C LEU A 39 -2.40 -4.58 3.24
N TYR A 40 -2.05 -4.88 1.99
CA TYR A 40 -2.37 -6.15 1.35
C TYR A 40 -1.74 -7.32 2.14
N GLU A 41 -0.45 -7.22 2.45
CA GLU A 41 0.26 -8.24 3.24
C GLU A 41 -0.31 -8.38 4.65
N TRP A 42 -0.72 -7.27 5.28
CA TRP A 42 -1.38 -7.30 6.59
C TRP A 42 -2.72 -8.05 6.51
N CYS A 43 -3.62 -7.65 5.62
CA CYS A 43 -4.93 -8.29 5.46
C CYS A 43 -4.80 -9.78 5.16
N ARG A 44 -3.89 -10.15 4.26
CA ARG A 44 -3.62 -11.55 3.93
C ARG A 44 -3.17 -12.38 5.14
N LYS A 45 -2.30 -11.84 6.00
CA LYS A 45 -1.84 -12.52 7.22
C LYS A 45 -2.96 -12.76 8.22
N GLU A 46 -3.90 -11.82 8.30
CA GLU A 46 -5.07 -11.91 9.17
C GLU A 46 -6.20 -12.78 8.58
N GLY A 47 -5.98 -13.40 7.42
CA GLY A 47 -6.96 -14.25 6.74
C GLY A 47 -8.04 -13.48 5.98
N PHE A 48 -7.89 -12.16 5.81
CA PHE A 48 -8.74 -11.34 4.96
C PHE A 48 -8.11 -11.27 3.57
N GLU A 49 -8.42 -12.25 2.73
CA GLU A 49 -7.98 -12.23 1.34
C GLU A 49 -8.70 -11.10 0.58
N TYR A 50 -7.92 -10.19 0.02
CA TYR A 50 -8.42 -9.29 -1.01
C TYR A 50 -8.65 -10.13 -2.26
N ILE A 51 -9.88 -10.64 -2.43
CA ILE A 51 -10.33 -11.22 -3.68
C ILE A 51 -10.55 -10.04 -4.62
N GLU A 52 -9.58 -9.79 -5.50
CA GLU A 52 -9.81 -8.93 -6.66
C GLU A 52 -10.92 -9.62 -7.44
N SER A 53 -12.16 -9.16 -7.25
CA SER A 53 -13.27 -9.67 -8.05
C SER A 53 -12.90 -9.39 -9.49
N GLU A 54 -12.71 -10.46 -10.26
CA GLU A 54 -12.56 -10.39 -11.70
C GLU A 54 -13.81 -9.69 -12.27
N ASP A 55 -13.80 -8.37 -12.39
CA ASP A 55 -14.50 -7.70 -13.48
C ASP A 55 -13.72 -8.01 -14.76
N LYS A 56 -13.80 -9.29 -15.15
CA LYS A 56 -13.65 -9.71 -16.54
C LYS A 56 -14.65 -8.91 -17.35
N ALA A 57 -14.12 -8.12 -18.28
CA ALA A 57 -14.72 -7.78 -19.56
C ALA A 57 -16.21 -7.38 -19.53
N CYS A 58 -16.47 -6.08 -19.56
CA CYS A 58 -17.63 -5.57 -20.31
C CYS A 58 -17.10 -4.86 -21.57
N GLU A 59 -17.33 -5.56 -22.69
CA GLU A 59 -17.36 -5.19 -24.12
C GLU A 59 -16.62 -3.93 -24.64
#